data_AF-A0A453I6H9-F1
#
_entry.id   AF-A0A453I6H9-F1
#
_cell.length_a   1.000
_cell.length_b   1.000
_cell.length_c   1.000
_cell.angle_alpha   90.00
_cell.angle_beta   90.00
_cell.angle_gamma   90.00
#
_symmetry.space_group_name_H-M   'P 1'
#
loop_
_entity.id
_entity.type
_entity.pdbx_description
1 polymer ?
#
loop_
_entity_poly.entity_id
_entity_poly.type
_entity_poly.pdbx_seq_one_letter_code
_entity_poly.pdbx_strand_id
1 'polypeptide(L)'
;LVTISDALVLASEHQAEAIGCATVAGFILFRGPRRFLYRNTLGRFKTEKDLLNDVEQSMIEYKTSIESLRKDSKYTLDKVVIGESDLQRGRTDLRSTGKQIQSVIRSIYKAESTAAGLMDQLRIIPTRQSLELRAEASEIALM
;
A
#
# COMPACT_ATOMS: atom_id res chain seq x y z
N LEU A 1 60.04 55.51 8.28
CA LEU A 1 58.61 55.81 8.03
C LEU A 1 58.42 55.82 6.52
N VAL A 2 57.95 54.72 5.95
CA VAL A 2 57.65 54.68 4.50
C VAL A 2 56.43 55.56 4.30
N THR A 3 56.60 56.64 3.55
CA THR A 3 55.51 57.58 3.27
C THR A 3 54.58 56.95 2.23
N ILE A 4 53.28 57.25 2.29
CA ILE A 4 52.29 56.70 1.35
C ILE A 4 52.70 56.99 -0.11
N SER A 5 53.39 58.10 -0.33
CA SER A 5 54.03 58.49 -1.59
C SER A 5 55.04 57.46 -2.10
N ASP A 6 55.93 56.94 -1.27
CA ASP A 6 56.95 55.96 -1.68
C ASP A 6 56.32 54.61 -2.03
N ALA A 7 55.29 54.21 -1.28
CA ALA A 7 54.53 52.99 -1.56
C ALA A 7 53.73 53.10 -2.87
N LEU A 8 53.23 54.29 -3.20
CA LEU A 8 52.53 54.56 -4.45
C LEU A 8 53.46 54.51 -5.66
N VAL A 9 54.68 55.04 -5.52
CA VAL A 9 55.72 54.98 -6.56
C VAL A 9 56.15 53.53 -6.81
N LEU A 10 56.36 52.74 -5.75
CA LEU A 10 56.71 51.32 -5.87
C LEU A 10 55.57 50.48 -6.50
N ALA A 11 54.32 50.78 -6.15
CA ALA A 11 53.15 50.14 -6.76
C ALA A 11 52.97 50.53 -8.24
N SER A 12 53.43 51.72 -8.64
CA SER A 12 53.42 52.15 -10.03
C SER A 12 54.49 51.47 -10.89
N GLU A 13 55.55 50.97 -10.28
CA GLU A 13 56.65 50.26 -10.95
C GLU A 13 56.32 48.77 -11.17
N HIS A 14 55.59 48.16 -10.23
CA HIS A 14 55.11 46.78 -10.31
C HIS A 14 53.58 46.69 -10.34
N GLN A 15 52.94 47.48 -11.21
CA GLN A 15 51.46 47.57 -11.28
C GLN A 15 50.77 46.21 -11.43
N ALA A 16 51.32 45.30 -12.22
CA ALA A 16 50.74 43.97 -12.43
C ALA A 16 50.72 43.12 -11.15
N GLU A 17 51.79 43.17 -10.35
CA GLU A 17 51.92 42.41 -9.12
C GLU A 17 51.10 43.04 -7.98
N ALA A 18 51.08 44.37 -7.90
CA ALA A 18 50.28 45.10 -6.92
C ALA A 18 48.78 44.88 -7.13
N ILE A 19 48.30 44.91 -8.38
CA ILE A 19 46.90 44.63 -8.71
C ILE A 19 46.57 43.15 -8.44
N GLY A 20 47.48 42.22 -8.74
CA GLY A 20 47.33 40.81 -8.42
C GLY A 20 47.19 40.56 -6.91
N CYS A 21 48.07 41.14 -6.11
CA CYS A 21 48.03 41.03 -4.65
C CYS A 21 46.77 41.69 -4.06
N ALA A 22 46.38 42.87 -4.55
CA ALA A 22 45.19 43.57 -4.08
C ALA A 22 43.89 42.82 -4.41
N THR A 23 43.81 42.17 -5.58
CA THR A 23 42.64 41.38 -5.97
C THR A 23 42.53 40.11 -5.11
N VAL A 24 43.61 39.35 -4.94
CA VAL A 24 43.62 38.14 -4.07
C VAL A 24 43.30 38.51 -2.62
N ALA A 25 43.91 39.56 -2.08
CA ALA A 25 43.61 40.06 -0.75
C ALA A 25 42.14 40.49 -0.63
N GLY A 26 41.59 41.14 -1.66
CA GLY A 26 40.17 41.50 -1.75
C GLY A 26 39.24 40.28 -1.68
N PHE A 27 39.55 39.20 -2.41
CA PHE A 27 38.74 37.98 -2.36
C PHE A 27 38.74 37.29 -0.98
N ILE A 28 39.83 37.41 -0.22
CA ILE A 28 39.98 36.81 1.12
C ILE A 28 39.36 37.68 2.21
N LEU A 29 39.61 39.00 2.17
CA LEU A 29 39.21 39.96 3.20
C LEU A 29 37.73 40.36 3.08
N PHE A 30 37.19 40.50 1.87
CA PHE A 30 35.78 40.86 1.70
C PHE A 30 34.86 39.66 1.97
N ARG A 31 33.84 39.90 2.80
CA ARG A 31 32.92 38.87 3.32
C ARG A 31 32.08 38.19 2.22
N GLY A 32 31.77 38.90 1.14
CA GLY A 32 31.03 38.38 -0.02
C GLY A 32 31.82 37.35 -0.84
N PRO A 33 32.97 37.73 -1.45
CA PRO A 33 33.79 36.81 -2.24
C PRO A 33 34.32 35.62 -1.43
N ARG A 34 34.61 35.81 -0.13
CA ARG A 34 34.94 34.69 0.76
C ARG A 34 33.82 33.64 0.84
N ARG A 35 32.56 34.06 0.94
CA ARG A 35 31.39 33.16 0.95
C ARG A 35 31.18 32.49 -0.41
N PHE A 36 31.46 33.21 -1.50
CA PHE A 36 31.44 32.67 -2.86
C PHE A 36 32.50 31.58 -3.05
N LEU A 37 33.74 31.82 -2.62
CA LEU A 37 34.82 30.82 -2.63
C LEU A 37 34.44 29.61 -1.80
N TYR A 38 33.99 29.79 -0.55
CA TYR A 38 33.60 28.67 0.32
C TYR A 38 32.49 27.80 -0.30
N ARG A 39 31.51 28.43 -0.95
CA ARG A 39 30.39 27.72 -1.57
C ARG A 39 30.78 27.03 -2.87
N ASN A 40 31.77 27.56 -3.60
CA ASN A 40 32.19 27.03 -4.90
C ASN A 40 33.36 26.04 -4.81
N THR A 41 34.28 26.20 -3.86
CA THR A 41 35.48 25.37 -3.73
C THR A 41 35.30 24.30 -2.65
N LEU A 42 34.90 24.66 -1.43
CA LEU A 42 34.82 23.70 -0.31
C LEU A 42 33.59 22.78 -0.40
N GLY A 43 32.52 23.20 -1.06
CA GLY A 43 31.39 22.30 -1.39
C GLY A 43 31.75 21.18 -2.37
N ARG A 44 32.86 21.32 -3.12
CA ARG A 44 33.35 20.31 -4.08
C ARG A 44 34.38 19.36 -3.49
N PHE A 45 35.04 19.74 -2.39
CA PHE A 45 35.93 18.87 -1.63
C PHE A 45 35.15 18.04 -0.60
N LYS A 46 34.12 17.30 -1.02
CA LYS A 46 33.69 16.14 -0.23
C LYS A 46 34.86 15.16 -0.26
N THR A 47 35.41 14.82 0.90
CA THR A 47 36.52 13.88 0.96
C THR A 47 36.02 12.53 0.43
N GLU A 48 36.87 11.73 -0.21
CA GLU A 48 36.51 10.36 -0.61
C GLU A 48 35.87 9.57 0.54
N LYS A 49 36.33 9.82 1.76
CA LYS A 49 35.76 9.29 3.01
C LYS A 49 34.32 9.72 3.28
N ASP A 50 33.95 10.96 2.97
CA ASP A 50 32.57 11.45 3.17
C ASP A 50 31.62 10.84 2.16
N LEU A 51 32.07 10.65 0.91
CA LEU A 51 31.30 9.97 -0.13
C LEU A 51 31.11 8.48 0.19
N LEU A 52 32.16 7.81 0.67
CA LEU A 52 32.06 6.42 1.12
C LEU A 52 31.11 6.28 2.30
N ASN A 53 31.19 7.16 3.30
CA ASN A 53 30.29 7.13 4.44
C ASN A 53 28.82 7.38 4.05
N ASP A 54 28.56 8.27 3.10
CA ASP A 54 27.21 8.52 2.55
C ASP A 54 26.65 7.29 1.82
N VAL A 55 27.49 6.61 1.03
CA VAL A 55 27.13 5.37 0.34
C VAL A 55 26.92 4.21 1.33
N GLU A 56 27.77 4.07 2.35
CA GLU A 56 27.61 3.05 3.40
C GLU A 56 26.32 3.25 4.18
N GLN A 57 26.03 4.49 4.58
CA GLN A 57 24.78 4.83 5.27
C GLN A 57 23.56 4.52 4.39
N SER A 58 23.60 4.92 3.13
CA SER A 58 22.54 4.60 2.16
C SER A 58 22.38 3.09 2.00
N MET A 59 23.48 2.33 1.94
CA MET A 59 23.44 0.88 1.82
C MET A 59 22.82 0.19 3.05
N ILE A 60 23.11 0.68 4.25
CA ILE A 60 22.49 0.19 5.48
C ILE A 60 20.98 0.44 5.46
N GLU A 61 20.56 1.65 5.08
CA GLU A 61 19.14 2.02 4.96
C GLU A 61 18.41 1.20 3.89
N TYR A 62 19.06 0.94 2.76
CA TYR A 62 18.52 0.05 1.74
C TYR A 62 18.39 -1.38 2.24
N LYS A 63 19.40 -1.88 2.96
CA LYS A 63 19.38 -3.25 3.49
C LYS A 63 18.26 -3.44 4.50
N THR A 64 18.07 -2.49 5.43
CA THR A 64 16.98 -2.53 6.41
C THR A 64 15.62 -2.44 5.73
N SER A 65 15.49 -1.57 4.72
CA SER A 65 14.27 -1.43 3.92
C SER A 65 13.93 -2.75 3.19
N ILE A 66 14.90 -3.38 2.55
CA ILE A 66 14.72 -4.67 1.86
C ILE A 66 14.32 -5.78 2.85
N GLU A 67 14.91 -5.80 4.05
CA GLU A 67 14.57 -6.79 5.06
C GLU A 67 13.13 -6.62 5.57
N SER A 68 12.70 -5.38 5.81
CA SER A 68 11.31 -5.08 6.17
C SER A 68 10.33 -5.50 5.06
N LEU A 69 10.64 -5.17 3.81
CA LEU A 69 9.82 -5.56 2.65
C LEU A 69 9.76 -7.08 2.46
N ARG A 70 10.86 -7.80 2.70
CA ARG A 70 10.88 -9.27 2.66
C ARG A 70 9.99 -9.87 3.74
N LYS A 71 10.04 -9.33 4.95
CA LYS A 71 9.19 -9.79 6.06
C LYS A 71 7.72 -9.55 5.76
N ASP A 72 7.37 -8.35 5.29
CA ASP A 72 6.00 -7.98 4.97
C ASP A 72 5.47 -8.82 3.80
N SER A 73 6.27 -9.00 2.74
CA SER A 73 5.92 -9.87 1.62
C SER A 73 5.64 -11.31 2.05
N LYS A 74 6.50 -11.89 2.90
CA LYS A 74 6.29 -13.25 3.41
C LYS A 74 5.02 -13.35 4.24
N TYR A 75 4.76 -12.37 5.10
CA TYR A 75 3.55 -12.30 5.92
C TYR A 75 2.29 -12.20 5.07
N THR A 76 2.29 -11.32 4.05
CA THR A 76 1.16 -11.16 3.14
C THR A 76 0.91 -12.42 2.32
N LEU A 77 1.95 -13.09 1.82
CA LEU A 77 1.80 -14.34 1.08
C LEU A 77 1.19 -15.45 1.96
N ASP A 78 1.65 -15.59 3.19
CA ASP A 78 1.10 -16.58 4.14
C ASP A 78 -0.38 -16.32 4.43
N LYS A 79 -0.74 -15.05 4.67
CA LYS A 79 -2.13 -14.62 4.86
C LYS A 79 -3.02 -14.93 3.64
N VAL A 80 -2.51 -14.70 2.43
CA VAL A 80 -3.25 -14.98 1.18
C VAL A 80 -3.50 -16.47 1.03
N VAL A 81 -2.51 -17.32 1.29
CA VAL A 81 -2.66 -18.80 1.21
C VAL A 81 -3.72 -19.30 2.19
N ILE A 82 -3.71 -18.81 3.43
CA ILE A 82 -4.72 -19.16 4.44
C ILE A 82 -6.11 -18.68 3.98
N GLY A 83 -6.21 -17.43 3.54
CA GLY A 83 -7.47 -16.87 3.05
C GLY A 83 -8.02 -17.59 1.83
N GLU A 84 -7.18 -18.04 0.91
CA GLU A 84 -7.58 -18.82 -0.25
C GLU A 84 -8.17 -20.18 0.17
N SER A 85 -7.48 -20.90 1.07
CA SER A 85 -7.96 -22.18 1.61
C SER A 85 -9.33 -22.03 2.29
N ASP A 86 -9.51 -20.98 3.11
CA ASP A 86 -10.77 -20.75 3.81
C ASP A 86 -11.90 -20.35 2.84
N LEU A 87 -11.61 -19.58 1.79
CA LEU A 87 -12.58 -19.28 0.73
C LEU A 87 -12.99 -20.53 -0.06
N GLN A 88 -12.04 -21.43 -0.36
CA GLN A 88 -12.34 -22.69 -1.04
C GLN A 88 -13.23 -23.59 -0.19
N ARG A 89 -12.97 -23.67 1.12
CA ARG A 89 -13.81 -24.39 2.09
C ARG A 89 -15.21 -23.78 2.13
N GLY A 90 -15.31 -22.46 2.36
CA GLY A 90 -16.60 -21.76 2.41
C GLY A 90 -17.42 -21.91 1.13
N ARG A 91 -16.77 -21.89 -0.04
CA ARG A 91 -17.44 -22.14 -1.32
C ARG A 91 -18.00 -23.57 -1.41
N THR A 92 -17.28 -24.56 -0.90
CA THR A 92 -17.71 -25.96 -0.90
C THR A 92 -18.91 -26.15 0.03
N ASP A 93 -18.85 -25.55 1.22
CA ASP A 93 -19.92 -25.59 2.21
C ASP A 93 -21.20 -24.95 1.64
N LEU A 94 -21.10 -23.73 1.10
CA LEU A 94 -22.20 -23.04 0.43
C LEU A 94 -22.82 -23.87 -0.70
N ARG A 95 -21.99 -24.54 -1.50
CA ARG A 95 -22.47 -25.42 -2.57
C ARG A 95 -23.22 -26.64 -2.01
N SER A 96 -22.77 -27.20 -0.91
CA SER A 96 -23.43 -28.33 -0.25
C SER A 96 -24.75 -27.92 0.38
N THR A 97 -24.79 -26.81 1.12
CA THR A 97 -26.00 -26.23 1.70
C THR A 97 -27.00 -25.85 0.62
N GLY A 98 -26.55 -25.26 -0.50
CA GLY A 98 -27.41 -24.95 -1.64
C GLY A 98 -28.09 -26.19 -2.24
N LYS A 99 -27.36 -27.33 -2.32
CA LYS A 99 -27.96 -28.60 -2.74
C LYS A 99 -28.99 -29.12 -1.74
N GLN A 100 -28.72 -29.00 -0.44
CA GLN A 100 -29.66 -29.41 0.60
C GLN A 100 -30.94 -28.58 0.54
N ILE A 101 -30.83 -27.25 0.41
CA ILE A 101 -31.98 -26.35 0.22
C ILE A 101 -32.78 -26.75 -1.02
N GLN A 102 -32.11 -26.97 -2.16
CA GLN A 102 -32.80 -27.40 -3.38
C GLN A 102 -33.52 -28.74 -3.21
N SER A 103 -32.93 -29.67 -2.45
CA SER A 103 -33.57 -30.94 -2.12
C SER A 103 -34.83 -30.72 -1.28
N VAL A 104 -34.76 -29.87 -0.25
CA VAL A 104 -35.89 -29.54 0.63
C VAL A 104 -37.01 -28.87 -0.15
N ILE A 105 -36.70 -27.91 -1.02
CA ILE A 105 -37.68 -27.27 -1.92
C ILE A 105 -38.39 -28.32 -2.79
N ARG A 106 -37.65 -29.27 -3.35
CA ARG A 106 -38.25 -30.35 -4.16
C ARG A 106 -39.16 -31.26 -3.34
N SER A 107 -38.81 -31.55 -2.08
CA SER A 107 -39.69 -32.34 -1.21
C SER A 107 -40.95 -31.57 -0.83
N ILE A 108 -40.84 -30.27 -0.56
CA ILE A 108 -41.98 -29.40 -0.26
C ILE A 108 -42.92 -29.33 -1.46
N TYR A 109 -42.39 -29.07 -2.66
CA TYR A 109 -43.19 -29.08 -3.89
C TYR A 109 -43.94 -30.40 -4.14
N LYS A 110 -43.30 -31.54 -3.84
CA LYS A 110 -43.97 -32.84 -3.91
C LYS A 110 -45.09 -32.96 -2.88
N ALA A 111 -44.86 -32.51 -1.64
CA ALA A 111 -45.87 -32.52 -0.58
C ALA A 111 -47.07 -31.64 -0.95
N GLU A 112 -46.84 -30.41 -1.41
CA GLU A 112 -47.88 -29.51 -1.94
C GLU A 112 -48.68 -30.17 -3.07
N SER A 113 -48.00 -30.74 -4.07
CA SER A 113 -48.68 -31.40 -5.19
C SER A 113 -49.53 -32.60 -4.77
N THR A 114 -49.07 -33.34 -3.75
CA THR A 114 -49.80 -34.48 -3.20
C THR A 114 -51.01 -34.01 -2.40
N ALA A 115 -50.84 -32.95 -1.59
CA ALA A 115 -51.92 -32.33 -0.84
C ALA A 115 -53.00 -31.75 -1.77
N ALA A 116 -52.61 -31.07 -2.85
CA ALA A 116 -53.53 -30.58 -3.88
C ALA A 116 -54.32 -31.73 -4.53
N GLY A 117 -53.66 -32.84 -4.87
CA GLY A 117 -54.33 -34.03 -5.40
C GLY A 117 -55.33 -34.65 -4.40
N LEU A 118 -54.98 -34.70 -3.11
CA LEU A 118 -55.86 -35.18 -2.04
C LEU A 118 -57.06 -34.24 -1.83
N MET A 119 -56.87 -32.93 -1.92
CA MET A 119 -57.96 -31.95 -1.86
C MET A 119 -58.97 -32.17 -3.00
N ASP A 120 -58.49 -32.43 -4.21
CA ASP A 120 -59.36 -32.71 -5.36
C ASP A 120 -60.17 -34.00 -5.17
N GLN A 121 -59.60 -35.03 -4.56
CA GLN A 121 -60.32 -36.27 -4.22
C GLN A 121 -61.35 -36.05 -3.11
N LEU A 122 -60.97 -35.38 -2.01
CA LEU A 122 -61.86 -35.06 -0.90
C LEU A 122 -63.04 -34.16 -1.30
N ARG A 123 -62.88 -33.36 -2.37
CA ARG A 123 -63.98 -32.54 -2.92
C ARG A 123 -65.18 -33.36 -3.39
N ILE A 124 -64.99 -34.63 -3.73
CA ILE A 124 -66.03 -35.51 -4.29
C ILE A 124 -66.85 -36.20 -3.19
N ILE A 125 -66.32 -36.30 -1.97
CA ILE A 125 -66.93 -37.06 -0.86
C ILE A 125 -67.59 -36.09 0.12
N PRO A 126 -68.93 -36.09 0.32
CA PRO A 126 -69.60 -35.17 1.23
C PRO A 126 -69.75 -35.78 2.64
N THR A 127 -68.64 -36.02 3.36
CA THR A 127 -68.66 -36.60 4.72
C THR A 127 -68.02 -35.63 5.73
N ARG A 128 -68.48 -35.58 6.99
CA ARG A 128 -67.96 -34.63 7.99
C ARG A 128 -66.45 -34.75 8.23
N GLN A 129 -65.92 -35.97 8.27
CA GLN A 129 -64.47 -36.24 8.38
C GLN A 129 -63.67 -35.75 7.17
N SER A 130 -64.28 -35.70 5.98
CA SER A 130 -63.62 -35.20 4.78
C SER A 130 -63.44 -33.67 4.79
N LEU A 131 -64.28 -32.94 5.54
CA LEU A 131 -64.16 -31.49 5.68
C LEU A 131 -62.97 -31.09 6.56
N GLU A 132 -62.71 -31.84 7.64
CA GLU A 132 -61.55 -31.64 8.52
C GLU A 132 -60.24 -31.93 7.77
N LEU A 133 -60.16 -33.07 7.08
CA LEU A 133 -59.00 -33.43 6.25
C LEU A 133 -58.75 -32.44 5.09
N ARG A 134 -59.80 -31.80 4.58
CA ARG A 134 -59.68 -30.79 3.53
C ARG A 134 -59.08 -29.48 4.05
N ALA A 135 -59.32 -29.12 5.31
CA ALA A 135 -58.70 -27.96 5.93
C ALA A 135 -57.19 -28.17 6.11
N GLU A 136 -56.79 -29.32 6.65
CA GLU A 136 -55.37 -29.68 6.82
C GLU A 136 -54.63 -29.78 5.49
N ALA A 137 -55.22 -30.42 4.48
CA ALA A 137 -54.62 -30.50 3.15
C ALA A 137 -54.52 -29.13 2.46
N SER A 138 -55.45 -28.20 2.73
CA SER A 138 -55.38 -26.84 2.19
C SER A 138 -54.24 -26.01 2.78
N GLU A 139 -53.95 -26.21 4.06
CA GLU A 139 -52.84 -25.54 4.73
C GLU A 139 -51.50 -25.98 4.15
N ILE A 140 -51.35 -27.28 3.85
CA ILE A 140 -50.12 -27.84 3.27
C ILE A 140 -49.97 -27.47 1.79
N ALA A 141 -51.06 -27.37 1.02
CA ALA A 141 -51.01 -27.03 -0.40
C ALA A 141 -50.81 -25.53 -0.69
N LEU A 142 -51.04 -24.67 0.30
CA LEU A 142 -50.84 -23.21 0.22
C LEU A 142 -49.54 -22.74 0.88
N MET A 143 -48.77 -23.67 1.44
CA MET A 143 -47.43 -23.43 2.02
C MET A 143 -46.40 -23.17 0.91
#